data_AF-A7SDK1-F1
#
_entry.id   AF-A7SDK1-F1
#
_cell.length_a   1.000
_cell.length_b   1.000
_cell.length_c   1.000
_cell.angle_alpha   90.00
_cell.angle_beta   90.00
_cell.angle_gamma   90.00
#
_symmetry.space_group_name_H-M   'P 1'
#
loop_
_entity.id
_entity.type
_entity.pdbx_description
1 polymer ?
#
loop_
_entity_poly.entity_id
_entity_poly.type
_entity_poly.pdbx_seq_one_letter_code
_entity_poly.pdbx_strand_id
1 'polypeptide(L)'
;VHVELEFTELKTLLKRVQSSKKSGVFGFRLNVTSELEQSSVPLLVRKCVLEIEKRGLESVGLYRISGNARRKKELRGFFDENSEAVDISEENCPDINVITGILKDYLRELPEPLITEKMTEGLRKAAKNEIQDKKVDEQKQVMSELLSGLPDPNRHTLVFILNHLRHVMEKKEFNKMDARNLSVCLAPVM
;
A
#
# COMPACT_ATOMS: atom_id res chain seq x y z
N VAL A 1 12.99 -41.23 -13.36
CA VAL A 1 12.21 -40.17 -12.69
C VAL A 1 11.41 -39.47 -13.76
N HIS A 2 10.11 -39.76 -13.87
CA HIS A 2 9.22 -39.00 -14.75
C HIS A 2 8.87 -37.71 -14.03
N VAL A 3 9.16 -36.57 -14.65
CA VAL A 3 8.71 -35.25 -14.21
C VAL A 3 7.47 -34.94 -15.05
N GLU A 4 6.31 -34.91 -14.41
CA GLU A 4 5.09 -34.35 -15.02
C GLU A 4 5.15 -32.82 -14.88
N LEU A 5 4.97 -32.14 -16.02
CA LEU A 5 4.82 -30.70 -16.07
C LEU A 5 3.32 -30.39 -16.16
N GLU A 6 2.74 -29.94 -15.05
CA GLU A 6 1.37 -29.44 -15.05
C GLU A 6 1.33 -27.98 -15.52
N PHE A 7 0.53 -27.70 -16.54
CA PHE A 7 0.31 -26.35 -17.04
C PHE A 7 -0.73 -25.64 -16.16
N THR A 8 -0.30 -24.64 -15.39
CA THR A 8 -1.21 -23.76 -14.66
C THR A 8 -1.53 -22.53 -15.51
N GLU A 9 -2.81 -22.20 -15.67
CA GLU A 9 -3.22 -21.01 -16.42
C GLU A 9 -2.58 -19.73 -15.85
N LEU A 10 -2.09 -18.86 -16.73
CA LEU A 10 -1.46 -17.58 -16.37
C LEU A 10 -2.39 -16.70 -15.50
N LYS A 11 -3.70 -16.75 -15.77
CA LYS A 11 -4.73 -16.05 -14.99
C LYS A 11 -4.82 -16.54 -13.55
N THR A 12 -4.42 -17.78 -13.28
CA THR A 12 -4.40 -18.37 -11.95
C THR A 12 -3.13 -17.99 -11.21
N LEU A 13 -1.99 -17.94 -11.91
CA LEU A 13 -0.70 -17.50 -11.35
C LEU A 13 -0.65 -16.01 -11.01
N LEU A 14 -1.39 -15.18 -11.75
CA LEU A 14 -1.37 -13.72 -11.58
C LEU A 14 -2.38 -13.20 -10.53
N LYS A 15 -3.16 -14.07 -9.90
CA LYS A 15 -4.12 -13.66 -8.86
C LYS A 15 -3.38 -13.42 -7.54
N ARG A 16 -3.83 -12.39 -6.81
CA ARG A 16 -3.47 -12.21 -5.40
C ARG A 16 -3.98 -13.43 -4.63
N VAL A 17 -3.12 -14.02 -3.80
CA VAL A 17 -3.41 -15.27 -3.07
C VAL A 17 -3.41 -14.99 -1.58
N GLN A 18 -4.39 -15.57 -0.88
CA GLN A 18 -4.41 -15.54 0.58
C GLN A 18 -3.30 -16.43 1.14
N SER A 19 -2.61 -15.95 2.16
CA SER A 19 -1.58 -16.72 2.87
C SER A 19 -2.17 -18.02 3.43
N SER A 20 -1.43 -19.11 3.29
CA SER A 20 -1.77 -20.42 3.86
C SER A 20 -1.35 -20.55 5.33
N LYS A 21 -0.63 -19.56 5.87
CA LYS A 21 -0.24 -19.53 7.28
C LYS A 21 -1.46 -19.33 8.18
N LYS A 22 -1.38 -19.84 9.41
CA LYS A 22 -2.42 -19.67 10.43
C LYS A 22 -2.45 -18.26 11.01
N SER A 23 -1.32 -17.55 11.01
CA SER A 23 -1.16 -16.19 11.51
C SER A 23 -0.09 -15.46 10.70
N GLY A 24 -0.15 -14.14 10.74
CA GLY A 24 0.77 -13.24 10.06
C GLY A 24 0.05 -11.98 9.61
N VAL A 25 0.76 -11.14 8.86
CA VAL A 25 0.24 -9.85 8.38
C VAL A 25 0.24 -9.79 6.85
N PHE A 26 1.25 -10.37 6.20
CA PHE A 26 1.34 -10.40 4.74
C PHE A 26 0.47 -11.52 4.15
N GLY A 27 -0.31 -11.22 3.12
CA GLY A 27 -1.21 -12.20 2.51
C GLY A 27 -2.52 -12.43 3.29
N PHE A 28 -2.78 -11.66 4.34
CA PHE A 28 -4.03 -11.75 5.10
C PHE A 28 -5.03 -10.68 4.65
N ARG A 29 -6.32 -11.00 4.73
CA ARG A 29 -7.37 -10.03 4.36
C ARG A 29 -7.35 -8.85 5.33
N LEU A 30 -7.58 -7.66 4.78
CA LEU A 30 -7.52 -6.41 5.54
C LEU A 30 -8.55 -6.38 6.67
N ASN A 31 -9.76 -6.89 6.43
CA ASN A 31 -10.81 -6.97 7.44
C ASN A 31 -10.42 -7.86 8.63
N VAL A 32 -9.82 -9.03 8.37
CA VAL A 32 -9.35 -9.94 9.43
C VAL A 32 -8.26 -9.28 10.26
N THR A 33 -7.31 -8.60 9.61
CA THR A 33 -6.24 -7.86 10.31
C THR A 33 -6.82 -6.75 11.16
N SER A 34 -7.76 -5.98 10.61
CA SER A 34 -8.44 -4.88 11.29
C SER A 34 -9.24 -5.32 12.53
N GLU A 35 -9.93 -6.46 12.43
CA GLU A 35 -10.68 -7.05 13.55
C GLU A 35 -9.74 -7.53 14.67
N LEU A 36 -8.67 -8.24 14.33
CA LEU A 36 -7.68 -8.73 15.29
C LEU A 36 -6.97 -7.60 16.05
N GLU A 37 -6.61 -6.54 15.32
CA GLU A 37 -5.92 -5.37 15.89
C GLU A 37 -6.88 -4.35 16.52
N GLN A 38 -8.20 -4.55 16.41
CA GLN A 38 -9.23 -3.60 16.81
C GLN A 38 -8.98 -2.18 16.27
N SER A 39 -8.53 -2.09 15.01
CA SER A 39 -8.15 -0.83 14.37
C SER A 39 -8.50 -0.82 12.89
N SER A 40 -9.04 0.30 12.38
CA SER A 40 -9.43 0.42 10.97
C SER A 40 -8.28 0.61 10.00
N VAL A 41 -7.08 0.89 10.48
CA VAL A 41 -5.85 1.00 9.68
C VAL A 41 -4.83 0.04 10.28
N PRO A 42 -4.25 -0.92 9.54
CA PRO A 42 -3.32 -1.91 10.10
C PRO A 42 -2.09 -1.29 10.77
N LEU A 43 -1.60 -1.90 11.84
CA LEU A 43 -0.46 -1.45 12.62
C LEU A 43 0.79 -1.29 11.76
N LEU A 44 1.07 -2.25 10.88
CA LEU A 44 2.19 -2.19 9.94
C LEU A 44 2.12 -0.90 9.09
N VAL A 45 0.95 -0.59 8.55
CA VAL A 45 0.72 0.62 7.74
C VAL A 45 0.96 1.86 8.59
N ARG A 46 0.39 1.92 9.80
CA ARG A 46 0.59 3.06 10.72
C ARG A 46 2.07 3.26 11.06
N LYS A 47 2.76 2.20 11.49
CA LYS A 47 4.19 2.24 11.82
C LYS A 47 5.01 2.76 10.65
N CYS A 48 4.84 2.16 9.47
CA CYS A 48 5.60 2.56 8.28
C CYS A 48 5.35 4.01 7.91
N VAL A 49 4.09 4.44 7.81
CA VAL A 49 3.74 5.83 7.44
C VAL A 49 4.30 6.82 8.45
N LEU A 50 4.09 6.60 9.75
CA LEU A 50 4.56 7.51 10.79
C LEU A 50 6.08 7.67 10.78
N GLU A 51 6.83 6.58 10.59
CA GLU A 51 8.28 6.64 10.53
C GLU A 51 8.78 7.30 9.23
N ILE A 52 8.11 7.06 8.09
CA ILE A 52 8.43 7.76 6.84
C ILE A 52 8.15 9.26 6.96
N GLU A 53 7.06 9.66 7.60
CA GLU A 53 6.77 11.08 7.81
C GLU A 53 7.76 11.75 8.75
N LYS A 54 8.19 11.02 9.79
CA LYS A 54 9.11 11.52 10.80
C LYS A 54 10.49 11.90 10.23
N ARG A 55 11.03 11.13 9.29
CA ARG A 55 12.43 11.34 8.80
C ARG A 55 12.65 11.13 7.30
N GLY A 56 11.63 10.67 6.57
CA GLY A 56 11.75 10.24 5.18
C GLY A 56 11.30 11.25 4.14
N LEU A 57 10.52 12.27 4.52
CA LEU A 57 9.82 13.13 3.55
C LEU A 57 10.74 13.90 2.60
N GLU A 58 11.99 14.15 2.97
CA GLU A 58 12.95 14.88 2.14
C GLU A 58 13.94 13.95 1.40
N SER A 59 13.81 12.62 1.58
CA SER A 59 14.64 11.63 0.89
C SER A 59 14.38 11.62 -0.62
N VAL A 60 15.40 11.91 -1.41
CA VAL A 60 15.32 11.92 -2.88
C VAL A 60 14.81 10.59 -3.41
N GLY A 61 13.79 10.62 -4.26
CA GLY A 61 13.21 9.43 -4.86
C GLY A 61 12.46 8.52 -3.89
N LEU A 62 11.92 9.04 -2.79
CA LEU A 62 11.09 8.29 -1.85
C LEU A 62 10.02 7.46 -2.58
N TYR A 63 9.81 6.20 -2.19
CA TYR A 63 9.00 5.18 -2.88
C TYR A 63 9.49 4.71 -4.26
N ARG A 64 10.30 5.48 -4.98
CA ARG A 64 10.92 5.08 -6.25
C ARG A 64 12.19 4.26 -6.03
N ILE A 65 13.06 4.69 -5.12
CA ILE A 65 14.31 3.99 -4.80
C ILE A 65 13.99 2.74 -3.97
N SER A 66 14.65 1.64 -4.29
CA SER A 66 14.56 0.40 -3.53
C SER A 66 15.60 0.40 -2.42
N GLY A 67 15.17 0.08 -1.19
CA GLY A 67 16.09 -0.13 -0.08
C GLY A 67 16.80 -1.48 -0.16
N ASN A 68 17.66 -1.73 0.82
CA ASN A 68 18.40 -2.98 0.92
C ASN A 68 17.46 -4.21 0.95
N ALA A 69 17.54 -5.07 -0.08
CA ALA A 69 16.62 -6.19 -0.26
C ALA A 69 16.71 -7.24 0.86
N ARG A 70 17.91 -7.51 1.39
CA ARG A 70 18.11 -8.43 2.50
C ARG A 70 17.45 -7.88 3.77
N ARG A 71 17.72 -6.62 4.10
CA ARG A 71 17.15 -5.97 5.29
C ARG A 71 15.63 -5.89 5.21
N LYS A 72 15.10 -5.61 4.01
CA LYS A 72 13.66 -5.67 3.75
C LYS A 72 13.08 -7.07 3.99
N LYS A 73 13.74 -8.12 3.49
CA LYS A 73 13.28 -9.51 3.73
C LYS A 73 13.27 -9.87 5.22
N GLU A 74 14.31 -9.48 5.97
CA GLU A 74 14.39 -9.68 7.42
C GLU A 74 13.27 -8.93 8.15
N LEU A 75 13.10 -7.63 7.87
CA LEU A 75 12.08 -6.80 8.50
C LEU A 75 10.66 -7.28 8.17
N ARG A 76 10.43 -7.75 6.95
CA ARG A 76 9.17 -8.40 6.54
C ARG A 76 8.89 -9.62 7.42
N GLY A 77 9.90 -10.44 7.70
CA GLY A 77 9.80 -11.58 8.60
C GLY A 77 9.37 -11.18 10.01
N PHE A 78 10.02 -10.16 10.59
CA PHE A 78 9.67 -9.68 11.93
C PHE A 78 8.24 -9.14 12.03
N PHE A 79 7.76 -8.41 11.01
CA PHE A 79 6.37 -7.96 10.97
C PHE A 79 5.38 -9.13 10.88
N ASP A 80 5.71 -10.15 10.09
CA ASP A 80 4.87 -11.34 9.92
C ASP A 80 4.83 -12.22 11.18
N GLU A 81 5.85 -12.16 12.04
CA GLU A 81 5.91 -12.87 13.32
C GLU A 81 5.24 -12.09 14.46
N ASN A 82 5.62 -10.82 14.67
CA ASN A 82 5.05 -9.98 15.72
C ASN A 82 5.19 -8.50 15.38
N SER A 83 4.18 -7.94 14.72
CA SER A 83 4.17 -6.54 14.31
C SER A 83 4.28 -5.53 15.47
N GLU A 84 3.83 -5.87 16.67
CA GLU A 84 3.92 -4.99 17.85
C GLU A 84 5.37 -4.79 18.30
N ALA A 85 6.17 -5.87 18.30
CA ALA A 85 7.56 -5.84 18.74
C ALA A 85 8.54 -5.22 17.72
N VAL A 86 8.10 -5.01 16.47
CA VAL A 86 8.96 -4.45 15.42
C VAL A 86 9.28 -2.98 15.71
N ASP A 87 10.58 -2.68 15.87
CA ASP A 87 11.11 -1.31 15.87
C ASP A 87 11.74 -0.96 14.51
N ILE A 88 11.27 0.13 13.92
CA ILE A 88 11.74 0.68 12.63
C ILE A 88 12.34 2.08 12.77
N SER A 89 12.65 2.49 14.01
CA SER A 89 13.38 3.72 14.31
C SER A 89 14.65 3.86 13.47
N GLU A 90 15.13 5.10 13.32
CA GLU A 90 16.35 5.39 12.58
C GLU A 90 17.57 4.57 13.03
N GLU A 91 17.66 4.24 14.32
CA GLU A 91 18.74 3.41 14.88
C GLU A 91 18.67 1.95 14.36
N ASN A 92 17.46 1.36 14.33
CA ASN A 92 17.28 -0.04 13.97
C ASN A 92 17.07 -0.27 12.46
N CYS A 93 16.58 0.74 11.74
CA CYS A 93 16.36 0.71 10.30
C CYS A 93 16.72 2.06 9.64
N PRO A 94 18.02 2.41 9.49
CA PRO A 94 18.42 3.72 8.96
C PRO A 94 17.90 3.98 7.54
N ASP A 95 17.89 2.97 6.68
CA ASP A 95 17.46 3.11 5.28
C ASP A 95 15.92 3.21 5.16
N ILE A 96 15.41 4.42 4.95
CA ILE A 96 13.97 4.67 4.76
C ILE A 96 13.38 3.93 3.57
N ASN A 97 14.18 3.59 2.55
CA ASN A 97 13.71 2.87 1.37
C ASN A 97 13.41 1.40 1.69
N VAL A 98 13.93 0.86 2.79
CA VAL A 98 13.50 -0.44 3.33
C VAL A 98 12.05 -0.34 3.82
N ILE A 99 11.72 0.71 4.57
CA ILE A 99 10.37 0.92 5.15
C ILE A 99 9.34 1.20 4.05
N THR A 100 9.66 2.06 3.07
CA THR A 100 8.77 2.25 1.90
C THR A 100 8.59 0.95 1.12
N GLY A 101 9.63 0.12 1.04
CA GLY A 101 9.58 -1.22 0.48
C GLY A 101 8.63 -2.15 1.21
N ILE A 102 8.68 -2.18 2.54
CA ILE A 102 7.76 -2.98 3.39
C ILE A 102 6.31 -2.56 3.18
N LEU A 103 6.02 -1.26 3.19
CA LEU A 103 4.67 -0.76 2.94
C LEU A 103 4.15 -1.17 1.56
N LYS A 104 4.99 -1.07 0.52
CA LYS A 104 4.64 -1.53 -0.84
C LYS A 104 4.42 -3.03 -0.91
N ASP A 105 5.23 -3.83 -0.22
CA ASP A 105 5.09 -5.28 -0.19
C ASP A 105 3.78 -5.68 0.51
N TYR A 106 3.43 -5.02 1.63
CA TYR A 106 2.17 -5.25 2.33
C TYR A 106 0.95 -5.01 1.41
N LEU A 107 0.89 -3.85 0.75
CA LEU A 107 -0.20 -3.51 -0.16
C LEU A 107 -0.31 -4.48 -1.34
N ARG A 108 0.84 -4.86 -1.94
CA ARG A 108 0.89 -5.81 -3.05
C ARG A 108 0.40 -7.20 -2.66
N GLU A 109 0.66 -7.61 -1.43
CA GLU A 109 0.36 -8.96 -0.95
C GLU A 109 -1.04 -9.08 -0.33
N LEU A 110 -1.82 -8.00 -0.21
CA LEU A 110 -3.23 -8.11 0.19
C LEU A 110 -3.98 -9.06 -0.78
N PRO A 111 -4.80 -10.02 -0.27
CA PRO A 111 -5.58 -10.93 -1.10
C PRO A 111 -6.57 -10.23 -2.02
N GLU A 112 -7.07 -9.07 -1.60
CA GLU A 112 -7.84 -8.13 -2.41
C GLU A 112 -7.08 -6.80 -2.41
N PRO A 113 -6.90 -6.13 -3.56
CA PRO A 113 -6.25 -4.82 -3.60
C PRO A 113 -6.98 -3.82 -2.70
N LEU A 114 -6.23 -2.83 -2.19
CA LEU A 114 -6.79 -1.82 -1.31
C LEU A 114 -7.84 -0.98 -2.07
N ILE A 115 -7.52 -0.61 -3.30
CA ILE A 115 -8.44 -0.08 -4.31
C ILE A 115 -9.13 -1.27 -4.97
N THR A 116 -10.37 -1.55 -4.55
CA THR A 116 -11.14 -2.69 -5.06
C THR A 116 -11.41 -2.56 -6.56
N GLU A 117 -11.70 -3.69 -7.22
CA GLU A 117 -12.08 -3.71 -8.64
C GLU A 117 -13.29 -2.80 -8.93
N LYS A 118 -14.25 -2.76 -8.00
CA LYS A 118 -15.43 -1.88 -8.09
C LYS A 118 -15.03 -0.40 -8.10
N MET A 119 -14.12 0.01 -7.21
CA MET A 119 -13.62 1.39 -7.19
C MET A 119 -12.82 1.69 -8.45
N THR A 120 -11.99 0.75 -8.91
CA THR A 120 -11.19 0.91 -10.14
C THR A 120 -12.09 1.13 -11.36
N GLU A 121 -13.18 0.38 -11.50
CA GLU A 121 -14.14 0.60 -12.58
C GLU A 121 -14.85 1.96 -12.46
N GLY A 122 -15.19 2.37 -11.23
CA GLY A 122 -15.72 3.71 -10.97
C GLY A 122 -14.76 4.84 -11.36
N LEU A 123 -13.48 4.70 -11.04
CA LEU A 123 -12.42 5.64 -11.44
C LEU A 123 -12.26 5.69 -12.97
N ARG A 124 -12.32 4.53 -13.66
CA ARG A 124 -12.29 4.49 -15.14
C ARG A 124 -13.48 5.20 -15.77
N LYS A 125 -14.68 5.03 -15.23
CA LYS A 125 -15.88 5.74 -15.68
C LYS A 125 -15.74 7.25 -15.45
N ALA A 126 -15.25 7.66 -14.29
CA ALA A 126 -15.00 9.06 -13.99
C ALA A 126 -13.99 9.69 -14.95
N ALA A 127 -12.89 8.97 -15.26
CA ALA A 127 -11.90 9.42 -16.23
C ALA A 127 -12.46 9.54 -17.66
N LYS A 128 -13.27 8.57 -18.11
CA LYS A 128 -13.96 8.63 -19.42
C LYS A 128 -14.94 9.80 -19.54
N ASN A 129 -15.50 10.24 -18.42
CA ASN A 129 -16.43 11.37 -18.33
C ASN A 129 -15.70 12.71 -18.08
N GLU A 130 -14.38 12.76 -18.32
CA GLU A 130 -13.54 13.96 -18.21
C GLU A 130 -13.72 14.68 -16.87
N ILE A 131 -13.83 13.90 -15.77
CA ILE A 131 -14.10 14.46 -14.43
C ILE A 131 -13.06 15.52 -14.01
N GLN A 132 -11.82 15.39 -14.50
CA GLN A 132 -10.73 16.34 -14.25
C GLN A 132 -11.01 17.76 -14.77
N ASP A 133 -11.87 17.89 -15.78
CA ASP A 133 -12.23 19.16 -16.41
C ASP A 133 -13.51 19.77 -15.81
N LYS A 134 -14.17 19.03 -14.90
CA LYS A 134 -15.36 19.51 -14.19
C LYS A 134 -15.01 20.36 -12.98
N LYS A 135 -16.01 21.02 -12.38
CA LYS A 135 -15.85 21.82 -11.16
C LYS A 135 -15.32 20.97 -10.00
N VAL A 136 -14.52 21.59 -9.13
CA VAL A 136 -13.91 20.93 -7.97
C VAL A 136 -14.96 20.24 -7.08
N ASP A 137 -16.15 20.83 -6.91
CA ASP A 137 -17.21 20.23 -6.09
C ASP A 137 -17.78 18.95 -6.71
N GLU A 138 -17.89 18.89 -8.04
CA GLU A 138 -18.29 17.67 -8.76
C GLU A 138 -17.22 16.58 -8.66
N GLN A 139 -15.94 16.97 -8.76
CA GLN A 139 -14.82 16.04 -8.56
C GLN A 139 -14.84 15.43 -7.16
N LYS A 140 -15.05 16.27 -6.13
CA LYS A 140 -15.16 15.83 -4.73
C LYS A 140 -16.35 14.92 -4.51
N GLN A 141 -17.50 15.25 -5.10
CA GLN A 141 -18.71 14.43 -4.99
C GLN A 141 -18.48 13.01 -5.54
N VAL A 142 -17.93 12.91 -6.76
CA VAL A 142 -17.61 11.61 -7.38
C VAL A 142 -16.60 10.84 -6.52
N MET A 143 -15.54 11.49 -6.03
CA MET A 143 -14.55 10.83 -5.18
C MET A 143 -15.16 10.34 -3.85
N SER A 144 -16.02 11.15 -3.24
CA SER A 144 -16.72 10.80 -1.99
C SER A 144 -17.62 9.57 -2.18
N GLU A 145 -18.36 9.51 -3.29
CA GLU A 145 -19.20 8.36 -3.64
C GLU A 145 -18.35 7.09 -3.83
N LEU A 146 -17.24 7.18 -4.55
CA LEU A 146 -16.33 6.05 -4.74
C LEU A 146 -15.74 5.54 -3.42
N LEU A 147 -15.29 6.45 -2.56
CA LEU A 147 -14.75 6.10 -1.24
C LEU A 147 -15.83 5.49 -0.34
N SER A 148 -17.06 5.99 -0.37
CA SER A 148 -18.18 5.44 0.42
C SER A 148 -18.53 4.00 0.03
N GLY A 149 -18.19 3.59 -1.19
CA GLY A 149 -18.43 2.23 -1.68
C GLY A 149 -17.38 1.20 -1.25
N LEU A 150 -16.31 1.63 -0.59
CA LEU A 150 -15.28 0.74 -0.04
C LEU A 150 -15.68 0.21 1.35
N PRO A 151 -15.29 -1.03 1.68
CA PRO A 151 -15.33 -1.51 3.06
C PRO A 151 -14.58 -0.57 4.00
N ASP A 152 -15.04 -0.44 5.25
CA ASP A 152 -14.49 0.50 6.23
C ASP A 152 -12.97 0.38 6.42
N PRO A 153 -12.38 -0.83 6.58
CA PRO A 153 -10.92 -0.96 6.70
C PRO A 153 -10.19 -0.47 5.44
N ASN A 154 -10.71 -0.77 4.24
CA ASN A 154 -10.13 -0.31 2.98
C ASN A 154 -10.20 1.21 2.87
N ARG A 155 -11.35 1.80 3.17
CA ARG A 155 -11.56 3.25 3.10
C ARG A 155 -10.63 3.99 4.05
N HIS A 156 -10.58 3.60 5.32
CA HIS A 156 -9.73 4.25 6.32
C HIS A 156 -8.26 4.09 5.98
N THR A 157 -7.83 2.89 5.57
CA THR A 157 -6.44 2.63 5.17
C THR A 157 -6.06 3.44 3.93
N LEU A 158 -6.94 3.50 2.92
CA LEU A 158 -6.71 4.28 1.71
C LEU A 158 -6.62 5.78 2.01
N VAL A 159 -7.56 6.34 2.77
CA VAL A 159 -7.52 7.76 3.17
C VAL A 159 -6.25 8.07 3.96
N PHE A 160 -5.85 7.18 4.88
CA PHE A 160 -4.63 7.35 5.65
C PHE A 160 -3.38 7.40 4.74
N ILE A 161 -3.28 6.50 3.77
CA ILE A 161 -2.17 6.52 2.81
C ILE A 161 -2.25 7.72 1.88
N LEU A 162 -3.42 8.11 1.37
CA LEU A 162 -3.57 9.29 0.50
C LEU A 162 -3.17 10.58 1.22
N ASN A 163 -3.50 10.73 2.51
CA ASN A 163 -3.04 11.83 3.34
C ASN A 163 -1.51 11.84 3.48
N HIS A 164 -0.91 10.66 3.67
CA HIS A 164 0.54 10.52 3.69
C HIS A 164 1.19 10.95 2.36
N LEU A 165 0.64 10.50 1.23
CA LEU A 165 1.16 10.89 -0.09
C LEU A 165 1.05 12.40 -0.34
N ARG A 166 0.03 13.07 0.21
CA ARG A 166 -0.04 14.54 0.21
C ARG A 166 1.17 15.16 0.91
N HIS A 167 1.54 14.69 2.11
CA HIS A 167 2.73 15.18 2.81
C HIS A 167 4.02 14.94 2.03
N VAL A 168 4.14 13.80 1.35
CA VAL A 168 5.29 13.53 0.44
C VAL A 168 5.33 14.55 -0.69
N MET A 169 4.21 14.82 -1.35
CA MET A 169 4.14 15.79 -2.46
C MET A 169 4.43 17.23 -2.01
N GLU A 170 4.11 17.59 -0.77
CA GLU A 170 4.44 18.91 -0.21
C GLU A 170 5.96 19.13 -0.10
N LYS A 171 6.74 18.05 -0.02
CA LYS A 171 8.20 18.07 0.02
C LYS A 171 8.86 17.76 -1.33
N LYS A 172 8.11 17.84 -2.44
CA LYS A 172 8.59 17.52 -3.81
C LYS A 172 9.83 18.28 -4.24
N GLU A 173 10.06 19.49 -3.71
CA GLU A 173 11.26 20.27 -4.00
C GLU A 173 12.54 19.58 -3.51
N PHE A 174 12.43 18.76 -2.45
CA PHE A 174 13.54 17.96 -1.90
C PHE A 174 13.51 16.54 -2.46
N ASN A 175 12.40 15.83 -2.26
CA ASN A 175 12.32 14.40 -2.58
C ASN A 175 12.13 14.11 -4.09
N LYS A 176 11.77 15.11 -4.91
CA LYS A 176 11.53 14.99 -6.36
C LYS A 176 10.36 14.06 -6.75
N MET A 177 9.40 13.86 -5.85
CA MET A 177 8.23 13.00 -6.05
C MET A 177 6.94 13.82 -6.11
N ASP A 178 6.42 14.03 -7.33
CA ASP A 178 5.09 14.60 -7.56
C ASP A 178 4.01 13.50 -7.67
N ALA A 179 2.76 13.90 -7.90
CA ALA A 179 1.63 12.97 -8.03
C ALA A 179 1.85 11.90 -9.12
N ARG A 180 2.49 12.27 -10.23
CA ARG A 180 2.76 11.36 -11.35
C ARG A 180 3.87 10.36 -11.00
N ASN A 181 4.94 10.82 -10.38
CA ASN A 181 6.04 9.95 -9.95
C ASN A 181 5.58 8.95 -8.89
N LEU A 182 4.74 9.39 -7.95
CA LEU A 182 4.18 8.52 -6.92
C LEU A 182 3.18 7.51 -7.51
N SER A 183 2.32 7.92 -8.45
CA SER A 183 1.34 7.01 -9.05
C SER A 183 2.01 5.87 -9.80
N VAL A 184 3.10 6.13 -10.54
CA VAL A 184 3.90 5.08 -11.22
C VAL A 184 4.45 4.06 -10.22
N CYS A 185 4.85 4.50 -9.02
CA CYS A 185 5.44 3.63 -8.01
C CYS A 185 4.40 2.83 -7.21
N LEU A 186 3.22 3.40 -6.98
CA LEU A 186 2.23 2.87 -6.03
C LEU A 186 0.97 2.27 -6.68
N ALA A 187 0.55 2.76 -7.85
CA ALA A 187 -0.62 2.22 -8.53
C ALA A 187 -0.56 0.70 -8.78
N PRO A 188 0.60 0.08 -9.10
CA PRO A 188 0.68 -1.38 -9.27
C PRO A 188 0.46 -2.20 -7.99
N VAL A 189 0.51 -1.57 -6.81
CA VAL A 189 0.40 -2.28 -5.52
C VAL A 189 -0.85 -1.92 -4.73
N MET A 190 -1.48 -0.79 -5.04
CA MET A 190 -2.74 -0.35 -4.42
C MET A 190 -3.95 -1.14 -4.90
#